data_AF-A0AAV1LXG7-F1
#
_entry.id   AF-A0AAV1LXG7-F1
#
_cell.length_a   1.000
_cell.length_b   1.000
_cell.length_c   1.000
_cell.angle_alpha   90.00
_cell.angle_beta   90.00
_cell.angle_gamma   90.00
#
_symmetry.space_group_name_H-M   'P 1'
#
loop_
_entity.id
_entity.type
_entity.pdbx_description
1 polymer ?
#
loop_
_entity_poly.entity_id
_entity_poly.type
_entity_poly.pdbx_seq_one_letter_code
_entity_poly.pdbx_strand_id
1 'polypeptide(L)'
;MQEVTSKRGITTLKPLAIVRYNESMSGVDLQDQMISYYPCERKTLRWYLKIFIHTMMMSLVNSRLLYNKFSGKPKLSLYDFREKIIEIFLPENPLIPESSSGNRSQQSHKLTKIFKTTERIIKTGPERKVQAVARKDCRNCYKNKKRVQTTMECKDCPDSPPMCMDCFFMLHTCTKN
;
A
#
# COMPACT_ATOMS: atom_id res chain seq x y z
N MET A 1 5.11 -34.67 44.25
CA MET A 1 4.96 -35.11 42.85
C MET A 1 3.51 -34.85 42.45
N GLN A 2 3.25 -34.52 41.19
CA GLN A 2 1.92 -34.26 40.65
C GLN A 2 1.77 -34.98 39.31
N GLU A 3 0.60 -35.57 39.08
CA GLU A 3 0.29 -36.20 37.80
C GLU A 3 -0.04 -35.14 36.75
N VAL A 4 0.59 -35.27 35.58
CA VAL A 4 0.38 -34.38 34.44
C VAL A 4 0.11 -35.21 33.20
N THR A 5 -0.99 -34.90 32.52
CA THR A 5 -1.36 -35.52 31.24
C THR A 5 -0.81 -34.69 30.07
N SER A 6 -0.03 -35.33 29.21
CA SER A 6 0.46 -34.74 27.96
C SER A 6 -0.67 -34.54 26.95
N LYS A 7 -0.46 -33.66 25.95
CA LYS A 7 -1.37 -33.50 24.79
C LYS A 7 -1.61 -34.80 24.02
N ARG A 8 -0.72 -35.80 24.19
CA ARG A 8 -0.83 -37.15 23.60
C ARG A 8 -1.59 -38.15 24.50
N GLY A 9 -2.20 -37.70 25.59
CA GLY A 9 -2.94 -38.54 26.54
C GLY A 9 -2.07 -39.33 27.54
N ILE A 10 -0.74 -39.17 27.49
CA ILE A 10 0.18 -39.89 28.39
C ILE A 10 0.22 -39.21 29.76
N THR A 11 -0.09 -39.95 30.83
CA THR A 11 0.00 -39.50 32.22
C THR A 11 1.39 -39.77 32.79
N THR A 12 2.04 -38.74 33.33
CA THR A 12 3.38 -38.85 33.95
C THR A 12 3.42 -38.13 35.28
N LEU A 13 4.15 -38.68 36.26
CA LEU A 13 4.40 -38.03 37.54
C LEU A 13 5.58 -37.07 37.41
N LYS A 14 5.35 -35.79 37.70
CA LYS A 14 6.38 -34.73 37.67
C LYS A 14 6.57 -34.09 39.04
N PRO A 15 7.78 -33.61 39.37
CA PRO A 15 8.01 -32.75 40.53
C PRO A 15 7.14 -31.49 40.46
N LEU A 16 6.60 -31.07 41.61
CA LEU A 16 5.71 -29.90 41.70
C LEU A 16 6.39 -28.62 41.17
N ALA A 17 7.70 -28.48 41.41
CA ALA A 17 8.49 -27.36 40.91
C ALA A 17 8.45 -27.26 39.37
N ILE A 18 8.54 -28.39 38.66
CA ILE A 18 8.50 -28.45 37.20
C ILE A 18 7.09 -28.13 36.68
N VAL A 19 6.05 -28.56 37.39
CA VAL A 19 4.66 -28.26 37.00
C VAL A 19 4.41 -26.76 37.06
N ARG A 20 4.72 -26.11 38.19
CA ARG A 20 4.56 -24.66 38.37
C ARG A 20 5.40 -23.83 37.40
N TYR A 21 6.61 -24.29 37.09
CA TYR A 21 7.45 -23.66 36.07
C TYR A 21 6.76 -23.69 34.70
N ASN A 22 6.29 -24.85 34.24
CA ASN A 22 5.64 -24.97 32.94
C ASN A 22 4.32 -24.19 32.87
N GLU A 23 3.57 -24.10 33.97
CA GLU A 23 2.34 -23.30 34.04
C GLU A 23 2.59 -21.80 33.83
N SER A 24 3.75 -21.29 34.26
CA SER A 24 4.07 -19.86 34.20
C SER A 24 4.93 -19.46 32.99
N MET A 25 5.64 -20.41 32.38
CA MET A 25 6.61 -20.15 31.32
C MET A 25 5.99 -19.62 30.01
N SER A 26 4.77 -20.05 29.66
CA SER A 26 4.18 -19.80 28.34
C SER A 26 3.68 -18.38 28.08
N GLY A 27 3.74 -17.48 29.07
CA GLY A 27 3.20 -16.12 28.93
C GLY A 27 3.92 -15.29 27.87
N VAL A 28 5.25 -15.33 27.88
CA VAL A 28 6.09 -14.56 26.95
C VAL A 28 5.97 -15.10 25.53
N ASP A 29 6.09 -16.42 25.36
CA ASP A 29 5.96 -17.08 24.06
C ASP A 29 4.61 -16.80 23.41
N LEU A 30 3.52 -16.79 24.21
CA LEU A 30 2.19 -16.48 23.71
C LEU A 30 2.10 -15.03 23.23
N GLN A 31 2.70 -14.09 23.96
CA GLN A 31 2.72 -12.69 23.57
C GLN A 31 3.50 -12.47 22.27
N ASP A 32 4.70 -13.05 22.17
CA ASP A 32 5.53 -13.00 20.96
C ASP A 32 4.80 -13.64 19.76
N GLN A 33 4.13 -14.78 19.99
CA GLN A 33 3.28 -15.42 18.99
C GLN A 33 2.15 -14.48 18.53
N MET A 34 1.46 -13.79 19.44
CA MET A 34 0.40 -12.84 19.07
C MET A 34 0.91 -11.69 18.19
N ILE A 35 2.09 -11.15 18.49
CA ILE A 35 2.72 -10.09 17.67
C ILE A 35 3.10 -10.63 16.30
N SER A 36 3.62 -11.86 16.25
CA SER A 36 4.13 -12.49 15.03
C SER A 36 3.05 -12.72 13.96
N TYR A 37 1.78 -12.83 14.36
CA TYR A 37 0.67 -13.01 13.42
C TYR A 37 0.44 -11.84 12.48
N TYR A 38 0.78 -10.62 12.91
CA TYR A 38 0.51 -9.40 12.15
C TYR A 38 1.68 -8.41 12.28
N PRO A 39 2.83 -8.71 11.67
CA PRO A 39 4.01 -7.87 11.77
C PRO A 39 3.80 -6.55 11.01
N CYS A 40 4.11 -5.42 11.65
CA CYS A 40 4.16 -4.11 10.98
C CYS A 40 5.59 -3.59 10.75
N GLU A 41 6.60 -4.43 10.95
CA GLU A 41 7.98 -4.09 10.64
C GLU A 41 8.19 -4.08 9.11
N ARG A 42 8.50 -2.90 8.55
CA ARG A 42 8.89 -2.76 7.14
C ARG A 42 10.42 -2.80 7.02
N LYS A 43 10.93 -3.34 5.90
CA LYS A 43 12.38 -3.56 5.63
C LYS A 43 13.27 -2.30 5.75
N THR A 44 12.69 -1.09 5.75
CA THR A 44 13.42 0.19 5.65
C THR A 44 13.26 1.10 6.87
N LEU A 45 12.71 0.60 7.98
CA LEU A 45 12.56 1.41 9.19
C LEU A 45 13.91 1.57 9.91
N ARG A 46 14.27 2.81 10.23
CA ARG A 46 15.39 3.12 11.13
C ARG A 46 15.18 2.39 12.47
N TRP A 47 16.27 1.91 13.09
CA TRP A 47 16.21 0.99 14.24
C TRP A 47 15.31 1.47 15.40
N TYR A 48 15.26 2.77 15.68
CA TYR A 48 14.42 3.33 16.75
C TYR A 48 12.92 3.23 16.45
N LEU A 49 12.51 3.31 15.18
CA LEU A 49 11.11 3.12 14.77
C LEU A 49 10.68 1.66 14.96
N LYS A 50 11.61 0.72 14.81
CA LYS A 50 11.31 -0.70 15.08
C LYS A 50 10.92 -0.91 16.54
N ILE A 51 11.66 -0.30 17.48
CA ILE A 51 11.31 -0.34 18.91
C ILE A 51 9.94 0.30 19.15
N PHE A 52 9.69 1.48 18.58
CA PHE A 52 8.39 2.16 18.73
C PHE A 52 7.22 1.30 18.22
N ILE A 53 7.32 0.76 17.01
CA ILE A 53 6.27 -0.09 16.42
C ILE A 53 6.07 -1.36 17.26
N HIS A 54 7.16 -1.98 17.73
CA HIS A 54 7.07 -3.15 18.59
C HIS A 54 6.32 -2.83 19.89
N THR A 55 6.67 -1.74 20.56
CA THR A 55 5.95 -1.27 21.76
C THR A 55 4.47 -0.98 21.49
N MET A 56 4.15 -0.39 20.33
CA MET A 56 2.77 -0.14 19.91
C MET A 56 2.00 -1.45 19.66
N MET A 57 2.65 -2.47 19.08
CA MET A 57 2.02 -3.78 18.90
C MET A 57 1.76 -4.48 20.24
N MET A 58 2.70 -4.35 21.17
CA MET A 58 2.55 -4.87 22.53
C MET A 58 1.38 -4.22 23.25
N SER A 59 1.27 -2.89 23.18
CA SER A 59 0.15 -2.17 23.81
C SER A 59 -1.19 -2.56 23.19
N LEU A 60 -1.26 -2.82 21.89
CA LEU A 60 -2.46 -3.31 21.20
C LEU A 60 -2.88 -4.72 21.67
N VAL A 61 -1.94 -5.66 21.78
CA VAL A 61 -2.24 -7.01 22.29
C VAL A 61 -2.71 -6.94 23.74
N ASN A 62 -2.07 -6.12 24.56
CA ASN A 62 -2.44 -5.91 25.96
C ASN A 62 -3.81 -5.23 26.11
N SER A 63 -4.13 -4.24 25.28
CA SER A 63 -5.44 -3.57 25.32
C SER A 63 -6.57 -4.53 24.93
N ARG A 64 -6.34 -5.43 23.96
CA ARG A 64 -7.28 -6.51 23.65
C ARG A 64 -7.49 -7.46 24.82
N LEU A 65 -6.42 -7.83 25.53
CA LEU A 65 -6.51 -8.69 26.71
C LEU A 65 -7.35 -8.04 27.81
N LEU A 66 -7.12 -6.75 28.08
CA LEU A 66 -7.91 -5.97 29.03
C LEU A 66 -9.38 -5.86 28.60
N TYR A 67 -9.63 -5.57 27.31
CA TYR A 67 -10.98 -5.53 26.76
C TYR A 67 -11.71 -6.85 26.98
N ASN A 68 -11.08 -7.97 26.63
CA ASN A 68 -11.69 -9.30 26.80
C ASN A 68 -11.88 -9.70 28.27
N LYS A 69 -11.12 -9.10 29.19
CA LYS A 69 -11.23 -9.36 30.63
C LYS A 69 -12.32 -8.53 31.32
N PHE A 70 -12.50 -7.27 30.91
CA PHE A 70 -13.31 -6.30 31.65
C PHE A 70 -14.54 -5.77 30.91
N SER A 71 -14.64 -5.93 29.59
CA SER A 71 -15.71 -5.32 28.80
C SER A 71 -17.09 -5.97 29.01
N GLY A 72 -17.15 -7.20 29.55
CA GLY A 72 -18.39 -7.98 29.69
C GLY A 72 -19.04 -8.38 28.35
N LYS A 73 -18.44 -7.98 27.23
CA LYS A 73 -18.84 -8.28 25.85
C LYS A 73 -18.23 -9.62 25.39
N PRO A 74 -18.75 -10.21 24.29
CA PRO A 74 -18.12 -11.38 23.70
C PRO A 74 -16.64 -11.13 23.42
N LYS A 75 -15.82 -12.16 23.63
CA LYS A 75 -14.38 -12.07 23.40
C LYS A 75 -14.12 -11.74 21.94
N LEU A 76 -13.32 -10.71 21.70
CA LEU A 76 -12.87 -10.35 20.36
C LEU A 76 -11.59 -11.10 20.01
N SER A 77 -11.54 -11.58 18.76
CA SER A 77 -10.31 -12.08 18.17
C SER A 77 -9.30 -10.94 17.98
N LEU A 78 -8.03 -11.27 17.77
CA LEU A 78 -7.01 -10.26 17.49
C LEU A 78 -7.30 -9.49 16.19
N TYR A 79 -7.89 -10.16 15.21
CA TYR A 79 -8.28 -9.57 13.93
C TYR A 79 -9.40 -8.53 14.12
N ASP A 80 -10.54 -8.92 14.67
CA ASP A 80 -11.71 -8.04 14.83
C ASP A 80 -11.39 -6.82 15.71
N PHE A 81 -10.54 -7.02 16.72
CA PHE A 81 -10.11 -5.93 17.59
C PHE A 81 -9.26 -4.90 16.83
N ARG A 82 -8.35 -5.36 15.96
CA ARG A 82 -7.54 -4.46 15.12
C ARG A 82 -8.37 -3.75 14.07
N GLU A 83 -9.31 -4.46 13.44
CA GLU A 83 -10.20 -3.89 12.44
C GLU A 83 -11.01 -2.73 13.03
N LYS A 84 -11.67 -2.94 14.18
CA LYS A 84 -12.40 -1.87 14.87
C LYS A 84 -11.53 -0.67 15.24
N ILE A 85 -10.30 -0.93 15.68
CA ILE A 85 -9.35 0.14 15.96
C ILE A 85 -9.06 0.94 14.69
N ILE A 86 -8.81 0.26 13.58
CA ILE A 86 -8.52 0.89 12.30
C ILE A 86 -9.72 1.69 11.82
N GLU A 87 -10.93 1.15 11.92
CA GLU A 87 -12.18 1.86 11.57
C GLU A 87 -12.35 3.16 12.36
N ILE A 88 -12.04 3.16 13.66
CA ILE A 88 -12.11 4.37 14.51
C ILE A 88 -11.04 5.40 14.10
N PHE A 89 -9.87 4.95 13.67
CA PHE A 89 -8.78 5.85 13.26
C PHE A 89 -8.87 6.29 11.79
N LEU A 90 -9.70 5.64 10.98
CA LEU A 90 -9.96 6.05 9.60
C LEU A 90 -10.90 7.27 9.61
N PRO A 91 -10.61 8.29 8.79
CA PRO A 91 -11.54 9.41 8.64
C PRO A 91 -12.81 8.93 7.94
N GLU A 92 -13.98 9.38 8.45
CA GLU A 92 -15.32 9.04 7.91
C GLU A 92 -15.48 9.39 6.43
N ASN A 93 -14.67 10.33 5.95
CA ASN A 93 -14.46 10.61 4.54
C ASN A 93 -12.98 10.41 4.24
N PRO A 94 -12.58 9.59 3.25
CA PRO A 94 -11.35 9.85 2.54
C PRO A 94 -11.57 11.16 1.79
N LEU A 95 -11.43 12.28 2.50
CA LEU A 95 -11.18 13.56 1.87
C LEU A 95 -9.96 13.28 1.01
N ILE A 96 -10.20 13.17 -0.30
CA ILE A 96 -9.22 13.51 -1.33
C ILE A 96 -8.49 14.70 -0.72
N PRO A 97 -7.17 14.63 -0.47
CA PRO A 97 -6.49 15.71 0.21
C PRO A 97 -6.79 16.96 -0.59
N GLU A 98 -7.70 17.79 -0.08
CA GLU A 98 -7.80 19.17 -0.46
C GLU A 98 -6.46 19.70 -0.03
N SER A 99 -5.61 19.86 -1.04
CA SER A 99 -4.27 20.38 -0.97
C SER A 99 -4.27 21.52 0.02
N SER A 100 -3.78 21.24 1.23
CA SER A 100 -3.57 22.24 2.24
C SER A 100 -2.61 23.25 1.64
N SER A 101 -3.18 24.42 1.31
CA SER A 101 -2.57 25.62 0.78
C SER A 101 -1.12 25.81 1.20
N GLY A 102 -0.22 25.29 0.38
CA GLY A 102 1.08 25.87 0.10
C GLY A 102 1.07 26.17 -1.38
N ASN A 103 0.98 27.45 -1.74
CA ASN A 103 0.87 27.96 -3.11
C ASN A 103 1.92 27.36 -4.07
N ARG A 104 1.58 26.25 -4.71
CA ARG A 104 2.08 25.86 -6.03
C ARG A 104 0.94 25.26 -6.82
N SER A 105 0.38 26.09 -7.71
CA SER A 105 -0.40 25.62 -8.86
C SER A 105 0.50 24.78 -9.76
N GLN A 106 0.81 23.54 -9.36
CA GLN A 106 1.23 22.52 -10.29
C GLN A 106 -0.05 21.86 -10.80
N GLN A 107 -0.62 22.43 -11.87
CA GLN A 107 -1.57 21.69 -12.68
C GLN A 107 -0.86 20.39 -13.09
N SER A 108 -1.34 19.25 -12.60
CA SER A 108 -0.77 17.95 -12.96
C SER A 108 -1.21 17.62 -14.39
N HIS A 109 -0.47 18.13 -15.36
CA HIS A 109 -0.68 17.82 -16.76
C HIS A 109 -0.50 16.31 -17.00
N LYS A 110 -1.37 15.68 -17.79
CA LYS A 110 -1.28 14.25 -18.14
C LYS A 110 -1.23 14.03 -19.64
N LEU A 111 -0.31 13.17 -20.09
CA LEU A 111 -0.30 12.63 -21.45
C LEU A 111 -1.49 11.70 -21.66
N THR A 112 -2.32 12.03 -22.64
CA THR A 112 -3.46 11.20 -23.07
C THR A 112 -3.25 10.78 -24.52
N LYS A 113 -3.81 9.62 -24.91
CA LYS A 113 -3.79 9.18 -26.32
C LYS A 113 -4.69 10.08 -27.18
N ILE A 114 -4.24 10.36 -28.40
CA ILE A 114 -5.02 11.08 -29.40
C ILE A 114 -6.25 10.24 -29.75
N PHE A 115 -7.45 10.81 -29.63
CA PHE A 115 -8.72 10.08 -29.86
C PHE A 115 -9.05 9.83 -31.34
N LYS A 116 -8.38 10.54 -32.26
CA LYS A 116 -8.63 10.38 -33.70
C LYS A 116 -7.97 9.09 -34.20
N THR A 117 -8.77 8.22 -34.79
CA THR A 117 -8.35 6.96 -35.40
C THR A 117 -8.31 7.14 -36.92
N THR A 118 -7.21 6.74 -37.54
CA THR A 118 -7.04 6.70 -39.00
C THR A 118 -7.04 5.25 -39.48
N GLU A 119 -7.68 4.97 -40.61
CA GLU A 119 -7.59 3.65 -41.25
C GLU A 119 -6.18 3.43 -41.80
N ARG A 120 -5.55 2.32 -41.43
CA ARG A 120 -4.26 1.89 -41.95
C ARG A 120 -4.42 0.55 -42.65
N ILE A 121 -3.92 0.47 -43.89
CA ILE A 121 -3.84 -0.78 -44.63
C ILE A 121 -2.53 -1.48 -44.23
N ILE A 122 -2.64 -2.71 -43.73
CA ILE A 122 -1.48 -3.55 -43.42
C ILE A 122 -1.24 -4.47 -44.62
N LYS A 123 -0.06 -4.36 -45.25
CA LYS A 123 0.33 -5.15 -46.45
C LYS A 123 1.08 -6.46 -46.13
N THR A 124 1.25 -6.81 -44.86
CA THR A 124 1.82 -8.10 -44.46
C THR A 124 0.74 -9.18 -44.48
N GLY A 125 0.53 -9.79 -45.65
CA GLY A 125 -0.52 -10.80 -45.88
C GLY A 125 -1.74 -10.23 -46.64
N PRO A 126 -2.90 -10.92 -46.64
CA PRO A 126 -4.10 -10.43 -47.31
C PRO A 126 -4.47 -9.04 -46.78
N GLU A 127 -4.84 -8.13 -47.69
CA GLU A 127 -5.10 -6.73 -47.35
C GLU A 127 -6.20 -6.61 -46.30
N ARG A 128 -5.83 -6.16 -45.09
CA ARG A 128 -6.77 -5.91 -44.00
C ARG A 128 -6.70 -4.44 -43.61
N LYS A 129 -7.87 -3.80 -43.54
CA LYS A 129 -8.02 -2.43 -43.02
C LYS A 129 -8.07 -2.51 -41.50
N VAL A 130 -7.12 -1.85 -40.83
CA VAL A 130 -7.05 -1.78 -39.37
C VAL A 130 -7.20 -0.33 -38.90
N GLN A 131 -8.01 -0.14 -37.88
CA GLN A 131 -8.15 1.13 -37.19
C GLN A 131 -6.91 1.41 -36.34
N ALA A 132 -6.14 2.46 -36.67
CA ALA A 132 -4.92 2.82 -35.96
C ALA A 132 -5.01 4.25 -35.39
N VAL A 133 -4.45 4.45 -34.19
CA VAL A 133 -4.37 5.79 -33.56
C VAL A 133 -3.58 6.75 -34.45
N ALA A 134 -4.14 7.94 -34.70
CA ALA A 134 -3.49 8.97 -35.51
C ALA A 134 -2.17 9.41 -34.85
N ARG A 135 -1.13 9.59 -35.67
CA ARG A 135 0.18 10.10 -35.25
C ARG A 135 0.32 11.55 -35.70
N LYS A 136 0.66 12.45 -34.77
CA LYS A 136 0.96 13.85 -35.04
C LYS A 136 2.44 14.14 -34.75
N ASP A 137 3.01 15.17 -35.36
CA ASP A 137 4.38 15.59 -35.04
C ASP A 137 4.42 16.31 -33.68
N CYS A 138 5.40 15.97 -32.85
CA CYS A 138 5.62 16.60 -31.55
C CYS A 138 5.92 18.10 -31.74
N ARG A 139 5.14 18.97 -31.10
CA ARG A 139 5.23 20.44 -31.24
C ARG A 139 6.65 20.96 -30.94
N ASN A 140 7.25 20.47 -29.86
CA ASN A 140 8.56 20.95 -29.41
C ASN A 140 9.71 20.41 -30.27
N CYS A 141 9.65 19.14 -30.69
CA CYS A 141 10.65 18.59 -31.60
C CYS A 141 10.59 19.28 -32.97
N TYR A 142 9.38 19.57 -33.47
CA TYR A 142 9.18 20.28 -34.74
C TYR A 142 9.79 21.68 -34.71
N LYS A 143 9.62 22.43 -33.61
CA LYS A 143 10.30 23.72 -33.39
C LYS A 143 11.84 23.59 -33.47
N ASN A 144 12.39 22.50 -32.92
CA ASN A 144 13.82 22.21 -32.95
C ASN A 144 14.29 21.53 -34.25
N LYS A 145 13.51 21.62 -35.34
CA LYS A 145 13.79 21.00 -36.66
C LYS A 145 13.99 19.47 -36.61
N LYS A 146 13.52 18.81 -35.56
CA LYS A 146 13.55 17.35 -35.40
C LYS A 146 12.16 16.77 -35.61
N ARG A 147 11.98 15.93 -36.63
CA ARG A 147 10.70 15.26 -36.85
C ARG A 147 10.55 14.06 -35.93
N VAL A 148 9.66 14.16 -34.95
CA VAL A 148 9.28 13.06 -34.04
C VAL A 148 7.77 12.94 -34.04
N GLN A 149 7.26 11.77 -34.43
CA GLN A 149 5.82 11.47 -34.41
C GLN A 149 5.40 10.93 -33.05
N THR A 150 4.22 11.30 -32.58
CA THR A 150 3.66 10.81 -31.32
C THR A 150 2.14 10.57 -31.43
N THR A 151 1.67 9.56 -30.71
CA THR A 151 0.24 9.22 -30.54
C THR A 151 -0.39 9.86 -29.29
N MET A 152 0.34 10.79 -28.64
CA MET A 152 0.02 11.33 -27.32
C MET A 152 -0.08 12.85 -27.38
N GLU A 153 -1.03 13.41 -26.65
CA GLU A 153 -1.26 14.85 -26.48
C GLU A 153 -1.55 15.18 -25.01
N CYS A 154 -1.23 16.40 -24.58
CA CYS A 154 -1.60 16.88 -23.24
C CYS A 154 -2.88 17.70 -23.33
N LYS A 155 -3.99 17.20 -22.77
CA LYS A 155 -5.29 17.89 -22.80
C LYS A 155 -5.38 19.10 -21.86
N ASP A 156 -4.52 19.12 -20.86
CA ASP A 156 -4.49 20.16 -19.83
C ASP A 156 -3.75 21.43 -20.29
N CYS A 157 -3.08 21.38 -21.45
CA CYS A 157 -2.41 22.52 -22.06
C CYS A 157 -3.30 23.23 -23.10
N PRO A 158 -3.16 24.56 -23.27
CA PRO A 158 -3.85 25.27 -24.34
C PRO A 158 -3.51 24.64 -25.70
N ASP A 159 -4.54 24.45 -26.53
CA ASP A 159 -4.51 23.80 -27.85
C ASP A 159 -4.27 22.29 -27.88
N SER A 160 -4.25 21.61 -26.73
CA SER A 160 -4.03 20.15 -26.65
C SER A 160 -2.82 19.66 -27.48
N PRO A 161 -1.61 20.18 -27.23
CA PRO A 161 -0.46 19.97 -28.11
C PRO A 161 0.01 18.50 -28.11
N PRO A 162 0.31 17.93 -29.30
CA PRO A 162 0.95 16.62 -29.39
C PRO A 162 2.40 16.71 -28.91
N MET A 163 2.79 15.82 -27.99
CA MET A 163 4.11 15.81 -27.36
C MET A 163 4.63 14.40 -27.15
N CYS A 164 5.91 14.17 -27.49
CA CYS A 164 6.63 12.94 -27.13
C CYS A 164 6.90 12.89 -25.61
N MET A 165 7.19 11.69 -25.08
CA MET A 165 7.46 11.52 -23.65
C MET A 165 8.60 12.41 -23.17
N ASP A 166 9.70 12.49 -23.91
CA ASP A 166 10.86 13.31 -23.52
C ASP A 166 10.49 14.80 -23.43
N CYS A 167 9.81 15.34 -24.43
CA CYS A 167 9.41 16.75 -24.42
C CYS A 167 8.35 17.04 -23.36
N PHE A 168 7.48 16.08 -23.07
CA PHE A 168 6.52 16.20 -21.99
C PHE A 168 7.22 16.28 -20.63
N PHE A 169 8.14 15.36 -20.32
CA PHE A 169 8.86 15.40 -19.04
C PHE A 169 9.77 16.62 -18.90
N MET A 170 10.33 17.13 -20.00
CA MET A 170 11.14 18.36 -20.00
C MET A 170 10.33 19.63 -19.76
N LEU A 171 9.10 19.72 -20.29
CA LEU A 171 8.26 20.92 -20.22
C LEU A 171 7.26 20.89 -19.05
N HIS A 172 6.90 19.69 -18.58
CA HIS A 172 5.96 19.46 -17.48
C HIS A 172 6.64 18.84 -16.28
N THR A 173 7.88 19.25 -16.00
CA THR A 173 8.61 18.81 -14.80
C THR A 173 7.81 19.11 -13.54
N CYS A 174 7.30 18.06 -12.89
CA CYS A 174 6.90 18.08 -11.49
C CYS A 174 8.18 18.10 -10.63
N THR A 175 9.00 19.15 -10.78
CA THR A 175 10.23 19.33 -10.00
C THR A 175 9.90 20.07 -8.72
N LYS A 176 9.98 19.34 -7.61
CA LYS A 176 10.20 19.90 -6.28
C LYS A 176 11.49 20.74 -6.32
N ASN A 177 11.34 22.05 -6.19
CA ASN A 177 12.37 22.91 -5.58
C ASN A 177 11.87 23.39 -4.24
#